data_AF-A0A834ID72-F1
#
_entry.id   AF-A0A834ID72-F1
#
_cell.length_a   1.000
_cell.length_b   1.000
_cell.length_c   1.000
_cell.angle_alpha   90.00
_cell.angle_beta   90.00
_cell.angle_gamma   90.00
#
_symmetry.space_group_name_H-M   'P 1'
#
loop_
_entity.id
_entity.type
_entity.pdbx_description
1 polymer ?
#
loop_
_entity_poly.entity_id
_entity_poly.type
_entity_poly.pdbx_seq_one_letter_code
_entity_poly.pdbx_strand_id
1 'polypeptide(L)'
;MGNKGWSYNDVLPYFKKSENCSLCESIDQDFHGNSGYLNVEHPGYQSPFVKLFIQAGKELGYKNNDPNGRDGLGFSRVQATMKNGLRCSAGKAFLKSVRYRNNLKISIRSRVKKILIDPQTKVAYGVQFIKNMKKYTVRARKEVILSGGTINSAQLLMLSGVGPREHLESLGIKVISDLPVGYNFQD
;
A
#
# COMPACT_ATOMS: atom_id res chain seq x y z
N MET A 1 -7.59 -3.65 18.13
CA MET A 1 -6.38 -4.43 17.76
C MET A 1 -5.30 -4.19 18.80
N GLY A 2 -4.58 -5.24 19.23
CA GLY A 2 -3.53 -5.16 20.26
C GLY A 2 -2.13 -4.85 19.74
N ASN A 3 -2.01 -4.21 18.56
CA ASN A 3 -0.72 -3.96 17.92
C ASN A 3 -0.13 -2.64 18.43
N LYS A 4 0.92 -2.71 19.26
CA LYS A 4 1.64 -1.55 19.77
C LYS A 4 2.20 -0.70 18.62
N GLY A 5 2.00 0.62 18.67
CA GLY A 5 2.49 1.56 17.64
C GLY A 5 1.61 1.68 16.39
N TRP A 6 0.39 1.12 16.42
CA TRP A 6 -0.58 1.19 15.31
C TRP A 6 -1.85 1.98 15.70
N SER A 7 -1.79 2.83 16.73
CA SER A 7 -2.87 3.77 16.97
C SER A 7 -2.87 4.87 15.90
N TYR A 8 -3.99 5.59 15.75
CA TYR A 8 -4.06 6.72 14.82
C TYR A 8 -2.94 7.74 15.04
N ASN A 9 -2.67 8.09 16.30
CA ASN A 9 -1.62 9.04 16.66
C ASN A 9 -0.21 8.54 16.32
N ASP A 10 0.01 7.22 16.36
CA ASP A 10 1.32 6.64 16.01
C ASP A 10 1.55 6.63 14.48
N VAL A 11 0.48 6.43 13.69
CA VAL A 11 0.59 6.30 12.23
C VAL A 11 0.45 7.64 11.49
N LEU A 12 -0.23 8.64 12.08
CA LEU A 12 -0.42 9.96 11.49
C LEU A 12 0.90 10.62 11.02
N PRO A 13 2.01 10.60 11.80
CA PRO A 13 3.29 11.12 11.33
C PRO A 13 3.79 10.48 10.03
N TYR A 14 3.47 9.21 9.78
CA TYR A 14 3.88 8.51 8.55
C TYR A 14 3.02 8.89 7.34
N PHE A 15 1.71 9.15 7.54
CA PHE A 15 0.86 9.72 6.50
C PHE A 15 1.36 11.11 6.10
N LYS A 16 1.60 11.99 7.08
CA LYS A 16 2.16 13.34 6.86
C LYS A 16 3.55 13.30 6.20
N LYS A 17 4.40 12.35 6.58
CA LYS A 17 5.74 12.19 5.97
C LYS A 17 5.66 11.80 4.49
N SER A 18 4.66 11.02 4.10
CA SER A 18 4.47 10.54 2.74
C SER A 18 3.88 11.62 1.82
N GLU A 19 2.94 12.39 2.35
CA GLU A 19 2.11 13.31 1.60
C GLU A 19 2.77 14.65 1.28
N ASN A 20 2.44 15.19 0.11
CA ASN A 20 2.62 16.59 -0.23
C ASN A 20 1.31 17.18 -0.77
N CYS A 21 0.55 17.80 0.13
CA CYS A 21 -0.67 18.56 -0.09
C CYS A 21 -0.40 20.07 -0.13
N SER A 22 0.76 20.53 -0.60
CA SER A 22 1.14 21.95 -0.55
C SER A 22 0.23 22.88 -1.38
N LEU A 23 -0.60 22.32 -2.28
CA LEU A 23 -1.55 23.04 -3.13
C LEU A 23 -3.02 22.77 -2.72
N CYS A 24 -3.23 22.08 -1.61
CA CYS A 24 -4.57 21.79 -1.10
C CYS A 24 -5.13 23.01 -0.39
N GLU A 25 -6.41 23.30 -0.63
CA GLU A 25 -7.13 24.42 -0.06
C GLU A 25 -8.18 23.91 0.93
N SER A 26 -8.51 24.68 1.97
CA SER A 26 -9.57 24.32 2.94
C SER A 26 -9.36 22.96 3.60
N ILE A 27 -8.11 22.67 4.01
CA ILE A 27 -7.70 21.44 4.70
C ILE A 27 -7.32 21.69 6.16
N ASP A 28 -7.43 20.66 6.99
CA ASP A 28 -6.98 20.66 8.38
C ASP A 28 -5.47 20.43 8.43
N GLN A 29 -4.68 21.51 8.52
CA GLN A 29 -3.21 21.48 8.40
C GLN A 29 -2.50 20.50 9.35
N ASP A 30 -3.08 20.24 10.53
CA ASP A 30 -2.52 19.30 11.50
C ASP A 30 -2.47 17.85 10.98
N PHE A 31 -3.30 17.51 9.99
CA PHE A 31 -3.46 16.16 9.47
C PHE A 31 -2.73 15.90 8.15
N HIS A 32 -2.18 16.96 7.55
CA HIS A 32 -1.57 16.90 6.22
C HIS A 32 -0.05 17.10 6.21
N GLY A 33 0.60 16.48 5.23
CA GLY A 33 2.00 16.69 4.88
C GLY A 33 2.16 17.65 3.71
N ASN A 34 3.20 18.48 3.71
CA ASN A 34 3.48 19.46 2.64
C ASN A 34 4.84 19.26 1.93
N SER A 35 5.57 18.20 2.28
CA SER A 35 6.97 18.01 1.85
C SER A 35 7.30 16.57 1.45
N GLY A 36 6.34 15.66 1.53
CA GLY A 36 6.50 14.27 1.11
C GLY A 36 6.63 14.09 -0.41
N TYR A 37 6.82 12.85 -0.83
CA TYR A 37 6.99 12.52 -2.25
C TYR A 37 5.66 12.31 -2.99
N LEU A 38 4.59 11.98 -2.25
CA LEU A 38 3.28 11.68 -2.83
C LEU A 38 2.43 12.96 -2.89
N ASN A 39 2.47 13.62 -4.04
CA ASN A 39 1.61 14.79 -4.27
C ASN A 39 0.12 14.43 -4.22
N VAL A 40 -0.63 15.26 -3.48
CA VAL A 40 -2.09 15.25 -3.36
C VAL A 40 -2.61 16.64 -3.74
N GLU A 41 -3.64 16.70 -4.59
CA GLU A 41 -4.27 17.94 -5.04
C GLU A 41 -5.78 17.71 -5.21
N HIS A 42 -6.54 18.80 -5.32
CA HIS A 42 -7.89 18.73 -5.87
C HIS A 42 -7.82 18.66 -7.41
N PRO A 43 -8.70 17.87 -8.07
CA PRO A 43 -8.81 17.91 -9.52
C PRO A 43 -9.05 19.33 -10.04
N GLY A 44 -8.28 19.74 -11.06
CA GLY A 44 -8.37 21.09 -11.61
C GLY A 44 -9.69 21.37 -12.32
N TYR A 45 -10.32 20.37 -12.95
CA TYR A 45 -11.69 20.48 -13.44
C TYR A 45 -12.68 20.22 -12.30
N GLN A 46 -13.57 21.18 -12.07
CA GLN A 46 -14.68 21.04 -11.14
C GLN A 46 -16.01 21.09 -11.89
N SER A 47 -16.74 19.97 -11.87
CA SER A 47 -18.11 19.95 -12.37
C SER A 47 -19.01 20.90 -11.55
N PRO A 48 -19.96 21.60 -12.16
CA PRO A 48 -20.96 22.40 -11.44
C PRO A 48 -21.69 21.60 -10.34
N PHE A 49 -21.87 20.29 -10.54
CA PHE A 49 -22.50 19.39 -9.58
C PHE A 49 -21.74 19.28 -8.25
N VAL A 50 -20.43 19.53 -8.21
CA VAL A 50 -19.67 19.49 -6.95
C VAL A 50 -20.18 20.54 -5.96
N LYS A 51 -20.49 21.74 -6.44
CA LYS A 51 -21.03 22.82 -5.60
C LYS A 51 -22.44 22.47 -5.12
N LEU A 52 -23.28 21.96 -6.01
CA LEU A 52 -24.64 21.51 -5.70
C LEU A 52 -24.65 20.36 -4.68
N PHE A 53 -23.73 19.39 -4.82
CA PHE A 53 -23.59 18.26 -3.91
C PHE A 53 -23.22 18.71 -2.49
N ILE A 54 -22.23 19.60 -2.37
CA ILE A 54 -21.83 20.16 -1.08
C ILE A 54 -22.98 21.00 -0.47
N GLN A 55 -23.70 21.76 -1.30
CA GLN A 55 -24.83 22.58 -0.84
C GLN A 55 -25.98 21.72 -0.33
N ALA A 56 -26.34 20.64 -1.04
CA ALA A 56 -27.35 19.69 -0.59
C ALA A 56 -26.97 19.06 0.76
N GLY A 57 -25.70 18.71 0.96
CA GLY A 57 -25.19 18.25 2.25
C GLY A 57 -25.42 19.26 3.39
N LYS A 58 -25.18 20.55 3.11
CA LYS A 58 -25.44 21.63 4.08
C LYS A 58 -26.93 21.80 4.41
N GLU A 59 -27.81 21.67 3.42
CA GLU A 59 -29.26 21.72 3.63
C GLU A 59 -29.75 20.57 4.51
N LEU A 60 -29.06 19.43 4.49
CA LEU A 60 -29.27 18.29 5.38
C LEU A 60 -28.57 18.43 6.75
N GLY A 61 -27.91 19.55 7.01
CA GLY A 61 -27.22 19.83 8.27
C GLY A 61 -25.76 19.32 8.35
N TYR A 62 -25.19 18.80 7.27
CA TYR A 62 -23.79 18.36 7.24
C TYR A 62 -22.82 19.51 6.94
N LYS A 63 -21.59 19.38 7.44
CA LYS A 63 -20.51 20.35 7.18
C LYS A 63 -19.83 20.06 5.84
N ASN A 64 -19.25 21.12 5.27
CA ASN A 64 -18.19 20.99 4.28
C ASN A 64 -16.84 20.98 5.00
N ASN A 65 -16.26 19.80 5.17
CA ASN A 65 -15.04 19.55 5.94
C ASN A 65 -13.94 18.96 5.04
N ASP A 66 -12.74 18.86 5.60
CA ASP A 66 -11.65 18.11 4.97
C ASP A 66 -11.93 16.59 5.09
N PRO A 67 -11.96 15.84 3.98
CA PRO A 67 -12.27 14.41 4.02
C PRO A 67 -11.17 13.59 4.72
N ASN A 68 -9.96 14.14 4.87
CA ASN A 68 -8.83 13.50 5.56
C ASN A 68 -8.44 14.25 6.85
N GLY A 69 -9.29 15.18 7.31
CA GLY A 69 -9.07 16.01 8.49
C GLY A 69 -9.57 15.39 9.79
N ARG A 70 -9.84 16.24 10.77
CA ARG A 70 -10.27 15.84 12.11
C ARG A 70 -11.63 15.14 12.11
N ASP A 71 -12.58 15.73 11.39
CA ASP A 71 -13.94 15.24 11.28
C ASP A 71 -14.06 14.42 10.00
N GLY A 72 -14.38 13.12 10.10
CA GLY A 72 -14.53 12.26 8.92
C GLY A 72 -15.93 12.30 8.27
N LEU A 73 -16.92 12.95 8.92
CA LEU A 73 -18.31 12.98 8.47
C LEU A 73 -18.68 14.34 7.88
N GLY A 74 -18.95 14.37 6.58
CA GLY A 74 -19.43 15.56 5.88
C GLY A 74 -19.37 15.43 4.37
N PHE A 75 -19.47 16.55 3.68
CA PHE A 75 -19.51 16.63 2.23
C PHE A 75 -18.35 17.48 1.73
N SER A 76 -17.45 16.91 0.95
CA SER A 76 -16.18 17.57 0.60
C SER A 76 -15.86 17.48 -0.88
N ARG A 77 -14.95 18.35 -1.33
CA ARG A 77 -14.25 18.15 -2.60
C ARG A 77 -13.32 16.94 -2.48
N VAL A 78 -13.28 16.11 -3.51
CA VAL A 78 -12.34 14.99 -3.55
C VAL A 78 -10.89 15.48 -3.60
N GLN A 79 -10.02 14.83 -2.84
CA GLN A 79 -8.57 14.94 -2.96
C GLN A 79 -8.06 13.72 -3.75
N ALA A 80 -7.07 13.93 -4.61
CA ALA A 80 -6.52 12.86 -5.46
C ALA A 80 -5.00 12.85 -5.40
N THR A 81 -4.41 11.65 -5.53
CA THR A 81 -2.95 11.48 -5.70
C THR A 81 -2.53 11.89 -7.10
N MET A 82 -2.27 13.17 -7.27
CA MET A 82 -2.00 13.81 -8.55
C MET A 82 -0.95 14.93 -8.42
N LYS A 83 -0.35 15.28 -9.54
CA LYS A 83 0.55 16.42 -9.67
C LYS A 83 0.35 17.07 -11.02
N ASN A 84 -0.08 18.33 -11.05
CA ASN A 84 -0.33 19.08 -12.29
C ASN A 84 -1.27 18.33 -13.25
N GLY A 85 -2.40 17.83 -12.74
CA GLY A 85 -3.38 17.11 -13.56
C GLY A 85 -3.02 15.65 -13.89
N LEU A 86 -1.81 15.19 -13.56
CA LEU A 86 -1.34 13.84 -13.88
C LEU A 86 -1.29 12.96 -12.62
N ARG A 87 -1.64 11.68 -12.77
CA ARG A 87 -1.53 10.69 -11.69
C ARG A 87 -0.14 10.72 -11.04
N CYS A 88 -0.12 10.73 -9.70
CA CYS A 88 1.06 10.56 -8.88
C CYS A 88 1.06 9.16 -8.26
N SER A 89 1.54 8.16 -9.00
CA SER A 89 1.63 6.78 -8.47
C SER A 89 2.78 6.61 -7.48
N ALA A 90 2.74 5.57 -6.65
CA ALA A 90 3.85 5.22 -5.77
C ALA A 90 5.19 5.03 -6.54
N GLY A 91 5.13 4.47 -7.75
CA GLY A 91 6.31 4.37 -8.62
C GLY A 91 6.86 5.72 -9.07
N LYS A 92 5.99 6.70 -9.35
CA LYS A 92 6.39 8.07 -9.69
C LYS A 92 6.92 8.83 -8.48
N ALA A 93 6.25 8.73 -7.34
CA ALA A 93 6.60 9.40 -6.09
C ALA A 93 7.91 8.85 -5.49
N PHE A 94 7.97 7.54 -5.26
CA PHE A 94 9.02 6.93 -4.43
C PHE A 94 10.13 6.23 -5.22
N LEU A 95 9.88 5.75 -6.44
CA LEU A 95 10.89 4.99 -7.20
C LEU A 95 11.59 5.84 -8.27
N LYS A 96 10.85 6.70 -8.98
CA LYS A 96 11.39 7.43 -10.16
C LYS A 96 12.63 8.26 -9.81
N SER A 97 12.62 8.96 -8.68
CA SER A 97 13.70 9.85 -8.23
C SER A 97 14.94 9.09 -7.73
N VAL A 98 14.77 7.85 -7.24
CA VAL A 98 15.84 7.07 -6.59
C VAL A 98 16.33 5.89 -7.42
N ARG A 99 15.74 5.66 -8.60
CA ARG A 99 16.02 4.49 -9.46
C ARG A 99 17.48 4.33 -9.90
N TYR A 100 18.26 5.42 -9.87
CA TYR A 100 19.67 5.43 -10.26
C TYR A 100 20.64 5.20 -9.09
N ARG A 101 20.13 5.08 -7.85
CA ARG A 101 21.00 4.79 -6.70
C ARG A 101 21.61 3.41 -6.86
N ASN A 102 22.93 3.30 -6.70
CA ASN A 102 23.66 2.05 -6.92
C ASN A 102 23.22 0.90 -6.00
N ASN A 103 22.67 1.23 -4.82
CA ASN A 103 22.16 0.27 -3.83
C ASN A 103 20.70 -0.16 -4.06
N LEU A 104 20.03 0.34 -5.11
CA LEU A 104 18.68 -0.08 -5.48
C LEU A 104 18.71 -0.79 -6.83
N LYS A 105 18.18 -2.02 -6.88
CA LYS A 105 18.02 -2.78 -8.12
C LYS A 105 16.54 -3.09 -8.33
N ILE A 106 16.00 -2.68 -9.48
CA ILE A 106 14.60 -2.91 -9.84
C ILE A 106 14.58 -3.89 -11.01
N SER A 107 13.96 -5.05 -10.82
CA SER A 107 13.76 -6.03 -11.90
C SER A 107 12.28 -6.12 -12.25
N ILE A 108 11.90 -5.54 -13.39
CA ILE A 108 10.56 -5.66 -13.94
C ILE A 108 10.34 -7.02 -14.61
N ARG A 109 9.08 -7.38 -14.87
CA ARG A 109 8.70 -8.67 -15.51
C ARG A 109 9.34 -9.89 -14.84
N SER A 110 9.42 -9.84 -13.51
CA SER A 110 10.10 -10.82 -12.66
C SER A 110 9.12 -11.33 -11.63
N ARG A 111 8.34 -12.37 -11.98
CA ARG A 111 7.28 -12.88 -11.10
C ARG A 111 7.86 -13.86 -10.10
N VAL A 112 7.86 -13.48 -8.82
CA VAL A 112 8.23 -14.38 -7.72
C VAL A 112 7.24 -15.54 -7.66
N LYS A 113 7.76 -16.75 -7.50
CA LYS A 113 6.98 -18.01 -7.47
C LYS A 113 7.14 -18.79 -6.18
N LYS A 114 8.25 -18.57 -5.45
CA LYS A 114 8.51 -19.26 -4.19
C LYS A 114 9.43 -18.43 -3.30
N ILE A 115 9.13 -18.39 -2.01
CA ILE A 115 10.03 -17.89 -0.97
C ILE A 115 10.88 -19.08 -0.52
N LEU A 116 12.17 -18.85 -0.38
CA LEU A 116 13.10 -19.85 0.13
C LEU A 116 13.19 -19.69 1.65
N ILE A 117 12.64 -20.67 2.36
CA ILE A 117 12.52 -20.68 3.82
C ILE A 117 13.19 -21.93 4.35
N ASP A 118 14.08 -21.77 5.32
CA ASP A 118 14.68 -22.90 6.01
C ASP A 118 13.62 -23.62 6.87
N PRO A 119 13.41 -24.94 6.69
CA PRO A 119 12.32 -25.65 7.34
C PRO A 119 12.51 -25.82 8.85
N GLN A 120 13.75 -25.72 9.37
CA GLN A 120 14.06 -25.88 10.79
C GLN A 120 13.99 -24.52 11.51
N THR A 121 14.73 -23.54 11.01
CA THR A 121 14.84 -22.20 11.62
C THR A 121 13.68 -21.27 11.24
N LYS A 122 12.92 -21.62 10.20
CA LYS A 122 11.85 -20.79 9.61
C LYS A 122 12.33 -19.44 9.05
N VAL A 123 13.64 -19.28 8.85
CA VAL A 123 14.22 -18.05 8.30
C VAL A 123 14.08 -18.02 6.78
N ALA A 124 13.49 -16.94 6.26
CA ALA A 124 13.47 -16.66 4.82
C ALA A 124 14.83 -16.13 4.35
N TYR A 125 15.47 -16.84 3.41
CA TYR A 125 16.82 -16.52 2.95
C TYR A 125 16.89 -16.14 1.47
N GLY A 126 15.76 -16.07 0.78
CA GLY A 126 15.72 -15.67 -0.63
C GLY A 126 14.39 -15.92 -1.31
N VAL A 127 14.37 -15.72 -2.62
CA VAL A 127 13.21 -15.96 -3.47
C VAL A 127 13.62 -16.61 -4.79
N GLN A 128 12.71 -17.40 -5.35
CA GLN A 128 12.76 -17.84 -6.74
C GLN A 128 11.75 -17.08 -7.57
N PHE A 129 12.17 -16.58 -8.72
CA PHE A 129 11.30 -15.86 -9.65
C PHE A 129 11.54 -16.29 -11.10
N ILE A 130 10.56 -16.05 -11.95
CA ILE A 130 10.64 -16.29 -13.39
C ILE A 130 10.80 -14.95 -14.10
N LYS A 131 11.77 -14.88 -15.01
CA LYS A 131 12.01 -13.74 -15.91
C LYS A 131 12.41 -14.29 -17.27
N ASN A 132 11.80 -13.80 -18.35
CA ASN A 132 12.09 -14.27 -19.72
C ASN A 132 12.05 -15.80 -19.83
N MET A 133 11.03 -16.43 -19.24
CA MET A 133 10.85 -17.89 -19.17
C MET A 133 11.95 -18.68 -18.45
N LYS A 134 12.93 -18.01 -17.83
CA LYS A 134 14.00 -18.63 -17.05
C LYS A 134 13.76 -18.45 -15.56
N LYS A 135 14.09 -19.48 -14.78
CA LYS A 135 14.03 -19.47 -13.31
C LYS A 135 15.33 -18.86 -12.77
N TYR A 136 15.19 -17.94 -11.84
CA TYR A 136 16.29 -17.29 -11.12
C TYR A 136 16.09 -17.45 -9.62
N THR A 137 17.21 -17.52 -8.90
CA THR A 137 17.24 -17.53 -7.43
C THR A 137 18.05 -16.33 -6.95
N VAL A 138 17.51 -15.55 -6.02
CA VAL A 138 18.22 -14.46 -5.35
C VAL A 138 18.15 -14.68 -3.84
N ARG A 139 19.29 -14.52 -3.17
CA ARG A 139 19.41 -14.65 -1.72
C ARG A 139 19.31 -13.28 -1.05
N ALA A 140 18.66 -13.23 0.11
CA ALA A 140 18.59 -12.06 0.98
C ALA A 140 19.49 -12.28 2.20
N ARG A 141 20.30 -11.27 2.56
CA ARG A 141 21.15 -11.33 3.76
C ARG A 141 20.43 -10.94 5.05
N LYS A 142 19.30 -10.22 4.93
CA LYS A 142 18.53 -9.73 6.07
C LYS A 142 17.12 -10.29 6.02
N GLU A 143 16.32 -9.80 5.08
CA GLU A 143 14.88 -10.05 5.07
C GLU A 143 14.35 -10.21 3.65
N VAL A 144 13.22 -10.92 3.55
CA VAL A 144 12.36 -10.95 2.36
C VAL A 144 11.05 -10.26 2.73
N ILE A 145 10.81 -9.08 2.15
CA ILE A 145 9.60 -8.29 2.41
C ILE A 145 8.58 -8.58 1.30
N LEU A 146 7.39 -9.06 1.69
CA LEU A 146 6.30 -9.31 0.75
C LEU A 146 5.46 -8.05 0.55
N SER A 147 5.37 -7.61 -0.70
CA SER A 147 4.56 -6.45 -1.10
C SER A 147 3.78 -6.75 -2.39
N GLY A 148 3.24 -7.97 -2.49
CA GLY A 148 2.46 -8.43 -3.66
C GLY A 148 0.99 -7.98 -3.64
N GLY A 149 0.56 -7.24 -2.61
CA GLY A 149 -0.84 -6.93 -2.32
C GLY A 149 -1.57 -8.07 -1.59
N THR A 150 -2.79 -7.80 -1.12
CA THR A 150 -3.58 -8.70 -0.27
C THR A 150 -3.71 -10.11 -0.86
N ILE A 151 -3.99 -10.20 -2.17
CA ILE A 151 -4.19 -11.48 -2.87
C ILE A 151 -2.86 -12.21 -3.12
N ASN A 152 -1.89 -11.56 -3.79
CA ASN A 152 -0.69 -12.27 -4.24
C ASN A 152 0.29 -12.57 -3.09
N SER A 153 0.33 -11.74 -2.04
CA SER A 153 1.17 -12.05 -0.87
C SER A 153 0.68 -13.31 -0.16
N ALA A 154 -0.63 -13.43 0.07
CA ALA A 154 -1.23 -14.64 0.66
C ALA A 154 -0.99 -15.87 -0.23
N GLN A 155 -1.23 -15.75 -1.54
CA GLN A 155 -0.95 -16.83 -2.50
C GLN A 155 0.52 -17.26 -2.45
N LEU A 156 1.46 -16.31 -2.45
CA LEU A 156 2.89 -16.64 -2.48
C LEU A 156 3.35 -17.30 -1.17
N LEU A 157 2.82 -16.89 -0.02
CA LEU A 157 3.06 -17.57 1.26
C LEU A 157 2.59 -19.03 1.19
N MET A 158 1.36 -19.27 0.73
CA MET A 158 0.81 -20.63 0.60
C MET A 158 1.63 -21.48 -0.37
N LEU A 159 1.98 -20.97 -1.55
CA LEU A 159 2.89 -21.65 -2.50
C LEU A 159 4.29 -21.94 -1.92
N SER A 160 4.67 -21.24 -0.85
CA SER A 160 5.95 -21.41 -0.14
C SER A 160 5.83 -22.25 1.12
N GLY A 161 4.66 -22.86 1.39
CA GLY A 161 4.41 -23.72 2.54
C GLY A 161 3.97 -22.98 3.81
N VAL A 162 3.58 -21.70 3.72
CA VAL A 162 3.07 -20.92 4.86
C VAL A 162 1.58 -20.65 4.64
N GLY A 163 0.73 -21.37 5.35
CA GLY A 163 -0.71 -21.33 5.13
C GLY A 163 -1.46 -22.48 5.81
N PRO A 164 -2.77 -22.62 5.57
CA PRO A 164 -3.60 -23.60 6.27
C PRO A 164 -3.16 -25.02 5.90
N ARG A 165 -2.76 -25.83 6.89
CA ARG A 165 -2.17 -27.16 6.67
C ARG A 165 -2.98 -28.04 5.73
N GLU A 166 -4.27 -28.25 6.02
CA GLU A 166 -5.13 -29.14 5.23
C GLU A 166 -5.20 -28.70 3.76
N HIS A 167 -5.29 -27.39 3.52
CA HIS A 167 -5.30 -26.85 2.15
C HIS A 167 -3.96 -27.08 1.45
N LEU A 168 -2.84 -26.82 2.13
CA LEU A 168 -1.51 -27.03 1.56
C LEU A 168 -1.23 -28.51 1.25
N GLU A 169 -1.59 -29.40 2.17
CA GLU A 169 -1.43 -30.85 2.02
C GLU A 169 -2.28 -31.39 0.87
N SER A 170 -3.52 -30.90 0.70
CA SER A 170 -4.39 -31.26 -0.43
C SER A 170 -3.78 -30.94 -1.81
N LEU A 171 -2.84 -29.99 -1.87
CA LEU A 171 -2.13 -29.57 -3.08
C LEU A 171 -0.70 -30.16 -3.17
N GLY A 172 -0.33 -31.06 -2.26
CA GLY A 172 1.02 -31.64 -2.20
C GLY A 172 2.12 -30.64 -1.82
N ILE A 173 1.77 -29.53 -1.17
CA ILE A 173 2.73 -28.51 -0.74
C ILE A 173 3.23 -28.85 0.67
N LYS A 174 4.54 -29.00 0.82
CA LYS A 174 5.17 -29.20 2.14
C LYS A 174 4.85 -28.02 3.07
N VAL A 175 4.24 -28.32 4.20
CA VAL A 175 3.91 -27.33 5.24
C VAL A 175 5.17 -26.92 6.00
N ILE A 176 5.47 -25.62 5.95
CA ILE A 176 6.53 -24.95 6.70
C ILE A 176 5.95 -24.32 7.96
N SER A 177 4.78 -23.67 7.85
CA SER A 177 4.07 -23.08 8.98
C SER A 177 2.57 -23.11 8.73
N ASP A 178 1.82 -23.56 9.73
CA ASP A 178 0.37 -23.68 9.71
C ASP A 178 -0.24 -22.38 10.24
N LEU A 179 -0.75 -21.56 9.32
CA LEU A 179 -1.31 -20.23 9.63
C LEU A 179 -2.57 -20.00 8.78
N PRO A 180 -3.55 -19.21 9.25
CA PRO A 180 -4.77 -18.90 8.50
C PRO A 180 -4.53 -17.88 7.38
N VAL A 181 -3.49 -18.10 6.55
CA VAL A 181 -3.17 -17.25 5.40
C VAL A 181 -4.29 -17.37 4.37
N GLY A 182 -4.75 -16.22 3.87
CA GLY A 182 -5.85 -16.14 2.89
C GLY A 182 -7.24 -15.97 3.50
N TYR A 183 -7.38 -16.04 4.83
CA TYR A 183 -8.62 -15.74 5.54
C TYR A 183 -8.77 -14.25 5.85
N ASN A 184 -9.98 -13.84 6.25
CA ASN A 184 -10.34 -12.48 6.65
C ASN A 184 -10.12 -11.43 5.53
N PHE A 185 -10.46 -11.80 4.29
CA PHE A 185 -10.50 -10.84 3.18
C PHE A 185 -11.69 -9.88 3.36
N GLN A 186 -11.44 -8.59 3.09
CA GLN A 186 -12.41 -7.49 3.15
C GLN A 186 -12.10 -6.56 1.98
N ASP A 187 -13.13 -6.15 1.22
CA ASP A 187 -13.06 -5.28 0.03
C ASP A 187 -14.13 -4.19 0.11
#